data_AF-A0A2T2NWX0-F1
#
_entry.id   AF-A0A2T2NWX0-F1
#
_cell.length_a   1.000
_cell.length_b   1.000
_cell.length_c   1.000
_cell.angle_alpha   90.00
_cell.angle_beta   90.00
_cell.angle_gamma   90.00
#
_symmetry.space_group_name_H-M   'P 1'
#
loop_
_entity.id
_entity.type
_entity.pdbx_description
1 polymer ?
#
loop_
_entity_poly.entity_id
_entity_poly.type
_entity_poly.pdbx_seq_one_letter_code
_entity_poly.pdbx_strand_id
1 'polypeptide(L)'
;MAVCRNSSSHLATDFFCRGPSTSTDHSKDTDLESALTAGAKKEIAYLTKSGQSLHPIQRLQREVYNYQKQSPLDHLDSLHKYLQIASYLIPYNKTSTRPTLRHPNLQPNNVFVSDELEITGLIDWQNCAILPLFFAM
;
A
#
# COMPACT_ATOMS: atom_id res chain seq x y z
N MET A 1 1.01 -25.22 -12.37
CA MET A 1 0.33 -26.19 -13.26
C MET A 1 -0.07 -27.39 -12.42
N ALA A 2 -1.37 -27.58 -12.19
CA ALA A 2 -1.94 -28.83 -11.67
C ALA A 2 -3.41 -28.87 -12.09
N VAL A 3 -3.77 -29.94 -12.80
CA VAL A 3 -5.13 -30.24 -13.27
C VAL A 3 -5.83 -31.01 -12.16
N CYS A 4 -6.99 -30.54 -11.69
CA CYS A 4 -7.91 -31.35 -10.88
C CYS A 4 -9.15 -31.68 -11.72
N ARG A 5 -9.40 -32.99 -11.85
CA ARG A 5 -10.52 -33.57 -12.58
C ARG A 5 -11.83 -33.31 -11.83
N ASN A 6 -12.86 -32.90 -12.56
CA ASN A 6 -14.22 -32.78 -12.07
C ASN A 6 -14.87 -34.16 -11.93
N SER A 7 -15.43 -34.45 -10.76
CA SER A 7 -16.49 -35.43 -10.61
C SER A 7 -17.56 -34.86 -9.68
N SER A 8 -18.64 -34.43 -10.33
CA SER A 8 -20.02 -34.19 -9.93
C SER A 8 -20.40 -34.19 -8.44
N SER A 9 -20.94 -33.05 -8.00
CA SER A 9 -22.33 -32.87 -7.53
C SER A 9 -22.42 -31.92 -6.31
N HIS A 10 -23.30 -30.92 -6.47
CA HIS A 10 -23.93 -30.06 -5.46
C HIS A 10 -23.06 -29.37 -4.37
N LEU A 11 -22.99 -28.03 -4.50
CA LEU A 11 -22.96 -27.05 -3.40
C LEU A 11 -21.88 -27.23 -2.33
N ALA A 12 -20.70 -26.63 -2.56
CA ALA A 12 -19.87 -26.10 -1.49
C ALA A 12 -19.05 -24.93 -2.04
N THR A 13 -19.58 -23.72 -1.86
CA THR A 13 -18.84 -22.48 -1.81
C THR A 13 -17.76 -22.59 -0.73
N ASP A 14 -16.53 -22.89 -1.12
CA ASP A 14 -15.35 -22.69 -0.25
C ASP A 14 -14.11 -22.40 -1.11
N PHE A 15 -14.12 -21.23 -1.75
CA PHE A 15 -12.86 -20.57 -2.12
C PHE A 15 -12.32 -19.87 -0.88
N PHE A 16 -11.75 -20.66 0.03
CA PHE A 16 -11.02 -20.12 1.17
C PHE A 16 -9.65 -19.61 0.68
N CYS A 17 -9.57 -18.33 0.31
CA CYS A 17 -8.29 -17.65 0.30
C CYS A 17 -7.81 -17.55 1.75
N ARG A 18 -6.74 -18.27 2.13
CA ARG A 18 -5.97 -17.91 3.34
C ARG A 18 -5.44 -16.49 3.11
N GLY A 19 -6.17 -15.49 3.61
CA GLY A 19 -5.66 -14.14 3.79
C GLY A 19 -4.46 -14.15 4.75
N PRO A 20 -3.72 -13.04 4.84
CA PRO A 20 -2.62 -12.93 5.78
C PRO A 20 -3.12 -13.30 7.18
N SER A 21 -2.35 -14.13 7.88
CA SER A 21 -2.68 -14.66 9.20
C SER A 21 -3.24 -13.57 10.11
N THR A 22 -4.45 -13.79 10.63
CA THR A 22 -5.09 -12.96 11.66
C THR A 22 -4.42 -13.13 13.02
N SER A 23 -3.10 -13.35 13.08
CA SER A 23 -2.36 -13.10 14.30
C SER A 23 -2.41 -11.60 14.51
N THR A 24 -3.50 -11.14 15.13
CA THR A 24 -3.57 -9.89 15.86
C THR A 24 -2.55 -10.02 16.97
N ASP A 25 -1.29 -9.80 16.62
CA ASP A 25 -0.39 -9.24 17.60
C ASP A 25 -1.05 -7.92 17.96
N HIS A 26 -1.54 -7.84 19.19
CA HIS A 26 -1.99 -6.59 19.79
C HIS A 26 -0.76 -5.69 19.94
N SER A 27 -0.20 -5.27 18.80
CA SER A 27 0.85 -4.29 18.74
C SER A 27 0.20 -3.01 19.24
N LYS A 28 0.40 -2.74 20.53
CA LYS A 28 0.26 -1.43 21.16
C LYS A 28 0.49 -0.38 20.09
N ASP A 29 -0.55 0.39 19.79
CA ASP A 29 -0.54 1.59 18.96
C ASP A 29 0.77 1.72 18.19
N THR A 30 0.89 1.01 17.05
CA THR A 30 2.03 1.23 16.17
C THR A 30 2.10 2.73 15.97
N ASP A 31 3.15 3.35 16.50
CA ASP A 31 3.30 4.79 16.54
C ASP A 31 3.02 5.31 15.12
N LEU A 32 1.91 6.03 14.95
CA LEU A 32 1.40 6.45 13.64
C LEU A 32 2.48 7.22 12.88
N GLU A 33 3.30 7.96 13.63
CA GLU A 33 4.47 8.66 13.14
C GLU A 33 5.57 7.67 12.69
N SER A 34 5.87 6.64 13.46
CA SER A 34 6.76 5.55 13.03
C SER A 34 6.28 4.90 11.72
N ALA A 35 4.98 4.61 11.59
CA ALA A 35 4.42 4.06 10.35
C ALA A 35 4.54 5.04 9.17
N LEU A 36 4.29 6.35 9.37
CA LEU A 36 4.46 7.39 8.36
C LEU A 36 5.93 7.57 7.93
N THR A 37 6.85 7.46 8.89
CA THR A 37 8.26 7.78 8.70
C THR A 37 9.10 6.58 8.27
N ALA A 38 8.62 5.34 8.46
CA ALA A 38 9.36 4.12 8.16
C ALA A 38 9.82 4.04 6.69
N GLY A 39 8.94 4.40 5.75
CA GLY A 39 9.27 4.43 4.32
C GLY A 39 10.42 5.38 4.01
N ALA A 40 10.30 6.64 4.46
CA ALA A 40 11.32 7.66 4.27
C ALA A 40 12.65 7.29 4.94
N LYS A 41 12.63 6.76 6.17
CA LYS A 41 13.84 6.31 6.88
C LYS A 41 14.56 5.17 6.14
N LYS A 42 13.78 4.19 5.63
CA LYS A 42 14.32 3.10 4.81
C LYS A 42 14.95 3.63 3.53
N GLU A 43 14.30 4.59 2.89
CA GLU A 43 14.78 5.17 1.64
C GLU A 43 16.03 6.03 1.83
N ILE A 44 16.09 6.85 2.89
CA ILE A 44 17.32 7.57 3.29
C ILE A 44 18.46 6.57 3.52
N ALA A 45 18.23 5.50 4.28
CA ALA A 45 19.27 4.49 4.53
C ALA A 45 19.78 3.85 3.23
N TYR A 46 18.88 3.61 2.27
CA TYR A 46 19.25 3.09 0.95
C TYR A 46 20.07 4.11 0.14
N LEU A 47 19.61 5.35 0.04
CA LEU A 47 20.26 6.41 -0.75
C LEU A 47 21.62 6.81 -0.16
N THR A 48 21.75 6.88 1.16
CA THR A 48 23.04 7.16 1.81
C THR A 48 24.06 6.05 1.55
N LYS A 49 23.61 4.80 1.47
CA LYS A 49 24.51 3.64 1.24
C LYS A 49 24.84 3.42 -0.24
N SER A 50 23.86 3.60 -1.12
CA SER A 50 23.91 3.11 -2.51
C SER A 50 23.34 4.09 -3.54
N GLY A 51 23.03 5.32 -3.12
CA GLY A 51 22.44 6.34 -3.98
C GLY A 51 23.34 6.68 -5.16
N GLN A 52 22.76 6.69 -6.34
CA GLN A 52 23.44 7.05 -7.59
C GLN A 52 22.57 8.02 -8.37
N SER A 53 23.19 8.83 -9.22
CA SER A 53 22.43 9.73 -10.08
C SER A 53 21.71 8.94 -11.17
N LEU A 54 20.39 9.08 -11.23
CA LEU A 54 19.51 8.33 -12.13
C LEU A 54 18.61 9.29 -12.91
N HIS A 55 18.15 8.85 -14.09
CA HIS A 55 17.05 9.56 -14.73
C HIS A 55 15.76 9.33 -13.94
N PRO A 56 14.83 10.31 -13.92
CA PRO A 56 13.49 10.10 -13.40
C PRO A 56 12.88 8.81 -13.94
N ILE A 57 12.26 8.04 -13.03
CA ILE A 57 11.57 6.78 -13.35
C ILE A 57 10.44 7.06 -14.34
N GLN A 58 9.69 8.14 -14.09
CA GLN A 58 8.66 8.62 -15.01
C GLN A 58 9.32 9.30 -16.21
N ARG A 59 9.20 8.69 -17.39
CA ARG A 59 9.82 9.20 -18.63
C ARG A 59 9.41 10.63 -18.98
N LEU A 60 8.15 10.97 -18.70
CA LEU A 60 7.58 12.31 -18.93
C LEU A 60 8.32 13.42 -18.16
N GLN A 61 8.91 13.10 -17.01
CA GLN A 61 9.65 14.07 -16.22
C GLN A 61 11.06 14.36 -16.77
N ARG A 62 11.59 13.52 -17.68
CA ARG A 62 12.97 13.67 -18.16
C ARG A 62 13.19 14.95 -18.94
N GLU A 63 12.19 15.41 -19.66
CA GLU A 63 12.22 16.68 -20.41
C GLU A 63 12.42 17.88 -19.47
N VAL A 64 11.73 17.90 -18.34
CA VAL A 64 11.86 18.94 -17.30
C VAL A 64 13.30 19.06 -16.81
N TYR A 65 14.03 17.95 -16.80
CA TYR A 65 15.41 17.87 -16.35
C TYR A 65 16.42 17.85 -17.50
N ASN A 66 16.05 18.29 -18.70
CA ASN A 66 16.91 18.30 -19.89
C ASN A 66 17.59 16.94 -20.17
N TYR A 67 16.87 15.86 -19.89
CA TYR A 67 17.34 14.47 -19.95
C TYR A 67 18.62 14.21 -19.14
N GLN A 68 18.91 15.01 -18.12
CA GLN A 68 20.04 14.79 -17.23
C GLN A 68 19.69 13.82 -16.09
N LYS A 69 20.71 13.15 -15.57
CA LYS A 69 20.58 12.34 -14.35
C LYS A 69 20.39 13.28 -13.16
N GLN A 70 19.47 12.94 -12.26
CA GLN A 70 19.20 13.69 -11.05
C GLN A 70 20.07 13.22 -9.90
N SER A 71 20.53 14.15 -9.07
CA SER A 71 21.31 13.83 -7.88
C SER A 71 20.41 13.15 -6.83
N PRO A 72 20.88 12.09 -6.15
CA PRO A 72 20.14 11.52 -5.02
C PRO A 72 20.05 12.49 -3.83
N LEU A 73 20.89 13.54 -3.79
CA LEU A 73 20.91 14.53 -2.71
C LEU A 73 19.60 15.34 -2.66
N ASP A 74 19.05 15.74 -3.81
CA ASP A 74 17.80 16.51 -3.84
C ASP A 74 16.63 15.69 -3.28
N HIS A 75 16.67 14.37 -3.52
CA HIS A 75 15.70 13.43 -2.96
C HIS A 75 15.90 13.24 -1.45
N LEU A 76 17.14 13.10 -0.99
CA LEU A 76 17.47 13.06 0.45
C LEU A 76 16.97 14.30 1.18
N ASP A 77 17.21 15.49 0.63
CA ASP A 77 16.74 16.76 1.19
C ASP A 77 15.21 16.79 1.29
N SER A 78 14.53 16.27 0.27
CA SER A 78 13.07 16.17 0.25
C SER A 78 12.55 15.19 1.30
N LEU A 79 13.21 14.04 1.48
CA LEU A 79 12.88 13.06 2.52
C LEU A 79 13.11 13.63 3.94
N HIS A 80 14.19 14.38 4.15
CA HIS A 80 14.44 15.06 5.42
C HIS A 80 13.37 16.11 5.75
N LYS A 81 12.96 16.92 4.77
CA LYS A 81 11.84 17.87 4.93
C LYS A 81 10.53 17.14 5.22
N TYR A 82 10.26 16.04 4.52
CA TYR A 82 9.09 15.19 4.80
C TYR A 82 9.09 14.70 6.25
N LEU A 83 10.22 14.21 6.77
CA LEU A 83 10.31 13.75 8.16
C LEU A 83 10.02 14.87 9.18
N GLN A 84 10.35 16.13 8.87
CA GLN A 84 10.04 17.28 9.74
C GLN A 84 8.54 17.59 9.81
N ILE A 85 7.79 17.31 8.74
CA ILE A 85 6.35 17.60 8.67
C ILE A 85 5.46 16.39 8.96
N ALA A 86 6.03 15.17 9.01
CA ALA A 86 5.26 13.92 9.08
C ALA A 86 4.29 13.85 10.27
N SER A 87 4.70 14.30 11.46
CA SER A 87 3.84 14.30 12.65
C SER A 87 2.61 15.20 12.51
N TYR A 88 2.72 16.29 11.73
CA TYR A 88 1.61 17.21 11.45
C TYR A 88 0.62 16.67 10.41
N LEU A 89 0.95 15.58 9.71
CA LEU A 89 0.05 14.92 8.77
C LEU A 89 -0.94 13.97 9.47
N ILE A 90 -0.72 13.66 10.76
CA ILE A 90 -1.58 12.77 11.54
C ILE A 90 -2.83 13.54 11.97
N PRO A 91 -4.04 13.11 11.56
CA PRO A 91 -5.27 13.77 11.98
C PRO A 91 -5.58 13.51 13.45
N TYR A 92 -6.11 14.51 14.14
CA TYR A 92 -6.55 14.39 15.54
C TYR A 92 -7.78 13.47 15.73
N ASN A 93 -8.53 13.19 14.66
CA ASN A 93 -9.76 12.41 14.75
C ASN A 93 -9.47 10.91 14.92
N LYS A 94 -9.95 10.34 16.02
CA LYS A 94 -9.85 8.91 16.35
C LYS A 94 -10.47 7.98 15.31
N THR A 95 -11.48 8.42 14.56
CA THR A 95 -12.05 7.59 13.48
C THR A 95 -11.06 7.42 12.34
N SER A 96 -10.25 8.45 12.07
CA SER A 96 -9.28 8.43 10.98
C SER A 96 -8.01 7.65 11.35
N THR A 97 -7.65 7.62 12.64
CA THR A 97 -6.46 6.88 13.12
C THR A 97 -6.74 5.41 13.44
N ARG A 98 -8.00 4.98 13.44
CA ARG A 98 -8.39 3.59 13.72
C ARG A 98 -7.84 2.62 12.66
N PRO A 99 -7.19 1.50 13.06
CA PRO A 99 -6.76 0.46 12.13
C PRO A 99 -7.94 -0.03 11.28
N THR A 100 -7.79 0.03 9.95
CA THR A 100 -8.85 -0.35 9.00
C THR A 100 -8.28 -1.29 7.94
N LEU A 101 -8.92 -2.43 7.72
CA LEU A 101 -8.55 -3.34 6.65
C LEU A 101 -8.90 -2.70 5.29
N ARG A 102 -7.93 -2.61 4.39
CA ARG A 102 -8.10 -2.00 3.08
C ARG A 102 -7.91 -3.00 1.95
N HIS A 103 -8.81 -2.90 0.98
CA HIS A 103 -8.67 -3.59 -0.28
C HIS A 103 -7.53 -2.93 -1.09
N PRO A 104 -6.55 -3.70 -1.59
CA PRO A 104 -5.39 -3.13 -2.26
C PRO A 104 -5.71 -2.50 -3.62
N ASN A 105 -6.82 -2.91 -4.24
CA ASN A 105 -7.08 -2.62 -5.64
C ASN A 105 -8.58 -2.69 -5.96
N LEU A 106 -9.35 -1.71 -5.50
CA LEU A 106 -10.82 -1.70 -5.65
C LEU A 106 -11.24 -1.13 -7.01
N GLN A 107 -10.94 -1.88 -8.07
CA GLN A 107 -11.41 -1.60 -9.44
C GLN A 107 -12.62 -2.47 -9.80
N PRO A 108 -13.44 -2.07 -10.78
CA PRO A 108 -14.69 -2.77 -11.12
C PRO A 108 -14.53 -4.26 -11.43
N ASN A 109 -13.40 -4.69 -12.03
CA ASN A 109 -13.12 -6.10 -12.30
C ASN A 109 -12.92 -6.96 -11.03
N ASN A 110 -12.65 -6.33 -9.88
CA ASN A 110 -12.50 -6.98 -8.59
C ASN A 110 -13.78 -6.92 -7.75
N VAL A 111 -14.89 -6.38 -8.30
CA VAL A 111 -16.18 -6.25 -7.65
C VAL A 111 -17.22 -7.07 -8.42
N PHE A 112 -17.85 -8.02 -7.74
CA PHE A 112 -19.00 -8.73 -8.28
C PHE A 112 -20.27 -7.97 -7.92
N VAL A 113 -21.14 -7.78 -8.90
CA VAL A 113 -22.40 -7.05 -8.78
C VAL A 113 -23.53 -7.94 -9.30
N SER A 114 -24.67 -7.99 -8.61
CA SER A 114 -25.87 -8.70 -9.07
C SER A 114 -26.63 -7.93 -10.15
N ASP A 115 -27.64 -8.57 -10.74
CA ASP A 115 -28.54 -7.91 -11.70
C ASP A 115 -29.35 -6.76 -11.05
N GLU A 116 -29.56 -6.82 -9.73
CA GLU A 116 -30.18 -5.78 -8.90
C GLU A 116 -29.22 -4.67 -8.46
N LEU A 117 -27.99 -4.65 -8.98
CA LEU A 117 -26.94 -3.68 -8.67
C LEU A 117 -26.39 -3.79 -7.22
N GLU A 118 -26.50 -4.94 -6.59
CA GLU A 118 -25.92 -5.18 -5.25
C GLU A 118 -24.51 -5.75 -5.34
N ILE A 119 -23.59 -5.28 -4.50
CA ILE A 119 -22.23 -5.85 -4.42
C ILE A 119 -22.32 -7.22 -3.75
N THR A 120 -22.02 -8.28 -4.50
CA THR A 120 -22.10 -9.66 -4.04
C THR A 120 -20.76 -10.24 -3.60
N GLY A 121 -19.64 -9.62 -4.00
CA GLY A 121 -18.33 -10.10 -3.61
C GLY A 121 -17.17 -9.20 -4.01
N LEU A 122 -16.04 -9.40 -3.34
CA LEU A 122 -14.76 -8.74 -3.60
C LEU A 122 -13.65 -9.79 -3.69
N ILE A 123 -12.79 -9.69 -4.71
CA ILE A 123 -11.62 -10.57 -4.91
C ILE A 123 -10.33 -9.77 -5.00
N ASP A 124 -9.18 -10.44 -5.12
CA ASP A 124 -7.85 -9.81 -5.23
C ASP A 124 -7.34 -9.18 -3.90
N TRP A 125 -7.60 -9.87 -2.77
CA TRP A 125 -7.17 -9.46 -1.44
C TRP A 125 -5.68 -9.72 -1.11
N GLN A 126 -4.89 -10.25 -2.05
CA GLN A 126 -3.53 -10.75 -1.80
C GLN A 126 -2.52 -9.69 -1.31
N ASN A 127 -2.82 -8.41 -1.44
CA ASN A 127 -2.00 -7.29 -0.94
C ASN A 127 -2.74 -6.42 0.09
N CYS A 128 -3.77 -6.94 0.75
CA CYS A 128 -4.52 -6.17 1.73
C CYS A 128 -3.65 -5.76 2.91
N ALA A 129 -3.95 -4.59 3.47
CA ALA A 129 -3.20 -4.03 4.59
C ALA A 129 -4.16 -3.46 5.62
N ILE A 130 -3.77 -3.55 6.89
CA ILE A 130 -4.45 -2.85 7.99
C ILE A 130 -3.73 -1.51 8.15
N LEU A 131 -4.41 -0.43 7.74
CA LEU A 131 -3.86 0.93 7.81
C LEU A 131 -4.94 1.89 8.32
N PRO A 132 -4.55 2.97 9.02
CA PRO A 132 -5.48 4.04 9.34
C PRO A 132 -6.06 4.72 8.10
N LEU A 133 -7.26 5.29 8.20
CA LEU A 133 -7.99 5.86 7.07
C LEU A 133 -7.31 7.08 6.41
N PHE A 134 -6.43 7.79 7.12
CA PHE A 134 -5.74 8.96 6.54
C PHE A 134 -4.50 8.59 5.73
N PHE A 135 -4.01 7.36 5.83
CA PHE A 135 -2.91 6.85 4.99
C PHE A 135 -3.36 6.54 3.55
N ALA A 136 -4.45 7.12 3.06
CA ALA A 136 -4.94 6.83 1.71
C ALA A 136 -3.93 7.39 0.69
N MET A 137 -3.28 6.49 -0.05
CA MET A 137 -2.66 6.80 -1.35
C MET A 137 -3.73 6.77 -2.43
#